data_AF-A0A378MWE8-F1
#
_entry.id   AF-A0A378MWE8-F1
#
_cell.length_a   1.000
_cell.length_b   1.000
_cell.length_c   1.000
_cell.angle_alpha   90.00
_cell.angle_beta   90.00
_cell.angle_gamma   90.00
#
_symmetry.space_group_name_H-M   'P 1'
#
loop_
_entity.id
_entity.type
_entity.pdbx_description
1 polymer ?
#
loop_
_entity_poly.entity_id
_entity_poly.type
_entity_poly.pdbx_seq_one_letter_code
_entity_poly.pdbx_strand_id
1 'polypeptide(L)'
;MSLDLADIRTQITNLDRNLLKLLAERHRLAFDVVRSKEITQKPLRDLEREKILLQELVNFAEAENYQLDPQYVTQIFQRIIEDSVLTQQNYLQNKLNAQKEEQVSIAFLECEALILIWHLDSLPKNIKAHWRN
;
A
#
# COMPACT_ATOMS: atom_id res chain seq x y z
N MET A 1 43.87 -6.95 -25.13
CA MET A 1 43.60 -5.68 -24.42
C MET A 1 42.94 -6.03 -23.10
N SER A 2 43.50 -5.63 -21.96
CA SER A 2 42.83 -5.83 -20.67
C SER A 2 41.68 -4.84 -20.56
N LEU A 3 40.51 -5.30 -20.14
CA LEU A 3 39.39 -4.42 -19.83
C LEU A 3 39.78 -3.54 -18.63
N ASP A 4 39.66 -2.22 -18.77
CA ASP A 4 39.84 -1.30 -17.65
C ASP A 4 38.71 -1.52 -16.64
N LEU A 5 39.07 -1.67 -15.37
CA LEU A 5 38.13 -1.80 -14.27
C LEU A 5 37.15 -0.62 -14.21
N ALA A 6 37.60 0.59 -14.56
CA ALA A 6 36.74 1.77 -14.61
C ALA A 6 35.63 1.64 -15.67
N ASP A 7 35.97 1.11 -16.85
CA ASP A 7 35.01 0.88 -17.94
C ASP A 7 33.99 -0.20 -17.56
N ILE A 8 34.43 -1.30 -16.93
CA ILE A 8 33.53 -2.37 -16.46
C ILE A 8 32.52 -1.81 -15.44
N ARG A 9 32.97 -1.02 -14.46
CA ARG A 9 32.08 -0.42 -13.45
C ARG A 9 31.08 0.55 -14.04
N THR A 10 31.49 1.29 -15.07
CA THR A 10 30.58 2.18 -15.81
C THR A 10 29.50 1.38 -16.55
N GLN A 11 29.86 0.26 -17.17
CA GLN A 11 28.90 -0.64 -17.81
C GLN A 11 27.90 -1.23 -16.80
N ILE A 12 28.38 -1.72 -15.64
CA ILE A 12 27.52 -2.22 -14.56
C ILE A 12 26.56 -1.12 -14.09
N THR A 13 27.06 0.09 -13.84
CA THR A 13 26.22 1.21 -13.40
C THR A 13 25.12 1.54 -14.40
N ASN A 14 25.40 1.45 -15.70
CA ASN A 14 24.39 1.67 -16.75
C ASN A 14 23.36 0.54 -16.78
N LEU A 15 23.78 -0.71 -16.59
CA LEU A 15 22.86 -1.85 -16.46
C LEU A 15 21.95 -1.68 -15.24
N ASP A 16 22.49 -1.27 -14.09
CA ASP A 16 21.71 -1.04 -12.88
C ASP A 16 20.62 0.04 -13.08
N ARG A 17 20.96 1.12 -13.80
CA ARG A 17 19.98 2.16 -14.16
C ARG A 17 18.87 1.63 -15.05
N ASN A 18 19.20 0.76 -15.99
CA ASN A 18 18.20 0.11 -16.84
C ASN A 18 17.30 -0.84 -16.04
N LEU A 19 17.87 -1.59 -15.09
CA LEU A 19 17.10 -2.43 -14.17
C LEU A 19 16.11 -1.60 -13.35
N LEU A 20 16.54 -0.46 -12.79
CA LEU A 20 15.66 0.44 -12.06
C LEU A 20 14.50 0.96 -12.92
N LYS A 21 14.78 1.30 -14.19
CA LYS A 21 13.74 1.71 -15.13
C LYS A 21 12.72 0.59 -15.38
N LEU A 22 13.18 -0.63 -15.65
CA LEU A 22 12.31 -1.79 -15.90
C LEU A 22 11.47 -2.14 -14.66
N LEU A 23 12.06 -2.06 -13.46
CA LEU A 23 11.35 -2.27 -12.20
C LEU A 23 10.26 -1.21 -11.98
N ALA A 24 10.54 0.06 -12.26
CA ALA A 24 9.56 1.13 -12.18
C ALA A 24 8.39 0.94 -13.16
N GLU A 25 8.68 0.53 -14.39
CA GLU A 25 7.65 0.21 -15.38
C GLU A 25 6.78 -0.97 -14.93
N ARG A 26 7.39 -2.03 -14.39
CA ARG A 26 6.67 -3.17 -13.82
C ARG A 26 5.81 -2.76 -12.62
N HIS A 27 6.32 -1.89 -11.75
CA HIS A 27 5.57 -1.39 -10.60
C HIS A 27 4.34 -0.57 -11.03
N ARG A 28 4.44 0.22 -12.11
CA ARG A 28 3.29 0.89 -12.71
C ARG A 28 2.23 -0.11 -13.20
N LEU A 29 2.65 -1.18 -13.87
CA LEU A 29 1.72 -2.23 -14.31
C LEU A 29 1.05 -2.94 -13.14
N ALA A 30 1.75 -3.08 -12.00
CA ALA A 30 1.14 -3.63 -10.79
C ALA A 30 -0.06 -2.79 -10.35
N PHE A 31 0.01 -1.45 -10.37
CA PHE A 31 -1.15 -0.59 -10.06
C PHE A 31 -2.33 -0.83 -11.00
N ASP A 32 -2.09 -1.00 -12.30
CA ASP A 32 -3.16 -1.27 -13.27
C ASP A 32 -3.82 -2.63 -13.00
N VAL A 33 -3.03 -3.63 -12.60
CA VAL A 33 -3.54 -4.95 -12.18
C VAL A 33 -4.48 -4.82 -10.98
N VAL A 34 -4.18 -3.95 -10.01
CA VAL A 34 -5.04 -3.76 -8.82
C VAL A 34 -6.39 -3.20 -9.20
N ARG A 35 -6.41 -2.18 -10.07
CA ARG A 35 -7.65 -1.58 -10.57
C ARG A 35 -8.51 -2.63 -11.28
N SER A 36 -7.88 -3.50 -12.07
CA SER A 36 -8.57 -4.61 -12.75
C SER A 36 -9.08 -5.68 -11.78
N LYS A 37 -8.28 -6.06 -10.77
CA LYS A 37 -8.68 -7.03 -9.74
C LYS A 37 -9.82 -6.51 -8.87
N GLU A 38 -9.86 -5.21 -8.60
CA GLU A 38 -10.96 -4.56 -7.90
C GLU A 38 -12.29 -4.72 -8.66
N ILE A 39 -12.29 -4.43 -9.97
CA ILE A 39 -13.48 -4.57 -10.83
C ILE A 39 -13.93 -6.02 -10.92
N THR A 40 -12.97 -6.95 -11.04
CA THR A 40 -13.23 -8.38 -11.21
C THR A 40 -13.39 -9.15 -9.90
N GLN A 41 -13.27 -8.47 -8.75
CA GLN A 41 -13.32 -9.05 -7.40
C GLN A 41 -12.37 -10.24 -7.19
N LYS A 42 -11.21 -10.21 -7.85
CA LYS A 42 -10.18 -11.25 -7.71
C LYS A 42 -9.29 -11.01 -6.51
N PRO A 43 -8.78 -12.07 -5.86
CA PRO A 43 -7.84 -11.92 -4.76
C PRO A 43 -6.54 -11.25 -5.21
N LEU A 44 -5.93 -10.47 -4.33
CA LEU A 44 -4.65 -9.82 -4.62
C LEU A 44 -3.51 -10.84 -4.76
N ARG A 45 -3.55 -11.91 -3.97
CA ARG A 45 -2.55 -12.98 -4.02
C ARG A 45 -3.11 -14.22 -4.72
N ASP A 46 -2.36 -14.71 -5.68
CA ASP A 46 -2.68 -15.91 -6.46
C ASP A 46 -1.44 -16.80 -6.50
N LEU A 47 -1.33 -17.68 -5.50
CA LEU A 47 -0.14 -18.51 -5.29
C LEU A 47 0.14 -19.46 -6.45
N GLU A 48 -0.91 -19.95 -7.11
CA GLU A 48 -0.74 -20.86 -8.25
C GLU A 48 -0.21 -20.10 -9.46
N ARG A 49 -0.73 -18.90 -9.74
CA ARG A 49 -0.18 -18.06 -10.81
C ARG A 49 1.26 -17.63 -10.51
N GLU A 50 1.59 -17.31 -9.26
CA GLU A 50 2.95 -16.97 -8.82
C GLU A 50 3.93 -18.11 -9.06
N LYS A 51 3.57 -19.35 -8.69
CA LYS A 51 4.41 -20.54 -8.95
C LYS A 51 4.64 -20.77 -10.44
N ILE A 52 3.58 -20.67 -11.25
CA ILE A 52 3.67 -20.83 -12.70
C ILE A 52 4.62 -19.78 -13.29
N LEU A 53 4.48 -18.51 -12.89
CA LEU A 53 5.34 -17.43 -13.36
C LEU A 53 6.82 -17.68 -13.02
N LEU A 54 7.12 -18.12 -11.81
CA LEU A 54 8.50 -18.41 -11.41
C LEU A 54 9.10 -19.55 -12.25
N GLN A 55 8.33 -20.61 -12.49
CA GLN A 55 8.77 -21.70 -13.36
C GLN A 55 8.99 -21.24 -14.81
N GLU A 56 8.08 -20.41 -15.34
CA GLU A 56 8.20 -19.83 -16.68
C GLU A 56 9.49 -19.01 -16.82
N LEU A 57 9.84 -18.21 -15.81
CA LEU A 57 11.04 -17.35 -15.82
C LEU A 57 12.34 -18.16 -15.72
N VAL A 58 12.36 -19.20 -14.89
CA VAL A 58 13.51 -20.12 -14.81
C VAL A 58 13.72 -20.81 -16.17
N ASN A 59 12.66 -21.40 -16.73
CA ASN A 59 12.73 -22.07 -18.02
C ASN A 59 13.16 -21.11 -19.14
N PHE A 60 12.68 -19.86 -19.10
CA PHE A 60 13.07 -18.83 -20.06
C PHE A 60 14.57 -18.47 -19.95
N ALA A 61 15.07 -18.28 -18.72
CA ALA A 61 16.48 -17.98 -18.51
C ALA A 61 17.41 -19.13 -18.96
N GLU A 62 16.98 -20.38 -18.78
CA GLU A 62 17.67 -21.56 -19.28
C GLU A 62 17.64 -21.63 -20.82
N ALA A 63 16.48 -21.41 -21.44
CA ALA A 63 16.32 -21.45 -22.89
C ALA A 63 17.16 -20.36 -23.60
N GLU A 64 17.26 -19.17 -23.02
CA GLU A 64 18.08 -18.07 -23.53
C GLU A 64 19.56 -18.20 -23.17
N ASN A 65 19.94 -19.26 -22.43
CA ASN A 65 21.31 -19.54 -22.01
C ASN A 65 21.97 -18.35 -21.27
N TYR A 66 21.21 -17.68 -20.39
CA TYR A 66 21.70 -16.54 -19.61
C TYR A 66 22.71 -16.92 -18.51
N GLN A 67 22.97 -18.21 -18.30
CA GLN A 67 23.93 -18.71 -17.30
C GLN A 67 23.60 -18.21 -15.87
N LEU A 68 22.32 -18.02 -15.58
CA LEU A 68 21.83 -17.66 -14.26
C LEU A 68 21.42 -18.91 -13.49
N ASP A 69 21.78 -18.94 -12.21
CA ASP A 69 21.33 -20.00 -11.31
C ASP A 69 19.78 -19.93 -11.13
N PRO A 70 19.05 -21.06 -11.30
CA PRO A 70 17.59 -21.08 -11.15
C PRO A 70 17.09 -20.58 -9.79
N GLN A 71 17.83 -20.85 -8.72
CA GLN A 71 17.47 -20.40 -7.37
C GLN A 71 17.64 -18.89 -7.25
N TYR A 72 18.69 -18.32 -7.84
CA TYR A 72 18.91 -16.87 -7.93
C TYR A 72 17.77 -16.15 -8.65
N VAL A 73 17.35 -16.64 -9.82
CA VAL A 73 16.21 -16.10 -10.58
C VAL A 73 14.94 -16.14 -9.71
N THR A 74 14.68 -17.28 -9.08
CA THR A 74 13.50 -17.48 -8.23
C THR A 74 13.45 -16.47 -7.09
N GLN A 75 14.55 -16.27 -6.36
CA GLN A 75 14.61 -15.35 -5.21
C GLN A 75 14.36 -13.89 -5.63
N ILE A 76 14.96 -13.44 -6.73
CA ILE A 76 14.76 -12.08 -7.24
C ILE A 76 13.30 -11.87 -7.60
N PHE A 77 12.71 -12.79 -8.36
CA PHE A 77 11.34 -12.61 -8.83
C PHE A 77 10.31 -12.80 -7.72
N GLN A 78 10.57 -13.63 -6.70
CA GLN A 78 9.77 -13.67 -5.47
C GLN A 78 9.74 -12.30 -4.79
N ARG A 79 10.90 -11.67 -4.60
CA ARG A 79 10.97 -10.33 -3.98
C ARG A 79 10.20 -9.28 -4.79
N ILE A 80 10.32 -9.34 -6.11
CA ILE A 80 9.61 -8.46 -7.06
C ILE A 80 8.08 -8.71 -7.06
N ILE A 81 7.64 -9.95 -6.83
CA ILE A 81 6.21 -10.30 -6.69
C ILE A 81 5.68 -9.79 -5.34
N GLU A 82 6.43 -9.98 -4.26
CA GLU A 82 6.06 -9.48 -2.93
C GLU A 82 5.88 -7.96 -2.91
N ASP A 83 6.81 -7.21 -3.51
CA ASP A 83 6.70 -5.75 -3.65
C ASP A 83 5.43 -5.35 -4.40
N SER A 84 5.10 -6.08 -5.48
CA SER A 84 3.85 -5.88 -6.21
C SER A 84 2.65 -6.06 -5.29
N VAL A 85 2.53 -7.18 -4.56
CA VAL A 85 1.42 -7.46 -3.63
C VAL A 85 1.28 -6.37 -2.56
N LEU A 86 2.39 -5.93 -1.97
CA LEU A 86 2.40 -4.84 -0.98
C LEU A 86 1.88 -3.53 -1.57
N THR A 87 2.29 -3.21 -2.79
CA THR A 87 1.79 -2.04 -3.52
C THR A 87 0.28 -2.10 -3.72
N GLN A 88 -0.26 -3.29 -4.02
CA GLN A 88 -1.70 -3.51 -4.17
C GLN A 88 -2.46 -3.28 -2.87
N GLN A 89 -1.92 -3.82 -1.78
CA GLN A 89 -2.50 -3.67 -0.44
C GLN A 89 -2.51 -2.21 -0.01
N ASN A 90 -1.40 -1.49 -0.19
CA ASN A 90 -1.29 -0.08 0.14
C ASN A 90 -2.28 0.78 -0.65
N TYR A 91 -2.45 0.51 -1.96
CA TYR A 91 -3.43 1.20 -2.78
C TYR A 91 -4.86 1.04 -2.24
N LEU A 92 -5.28 -0.20 -1.94
CA LEU A 92 -6.61 -0.45 -1.41
C LEU A 92 -6.80 0.15 -0.01
N GLN A 93 -5.80 0.05 0.85
CA GLN A 93 -5.85 0.63 2.19
C GLN A 93 -6.01 2.15 2.15
N ASN A 94 -5.25 2.84 1.31
CA ASN A 94 -5.34 4.30 1.16
C ASN A 94 -6.71 4.72 0.64
N LYS A 95 -7.28 3.97 -0.31
CA LYS A 95 -8.64 4.23 -0.82
C LYS A 95 -9.71 4.06 0.26
N LEU A 96 -9.62 3.00 1.06
CA LEU A 96 -10.52 2.76 2.19
C LEU A 96 -10.42 3.86 3.25
N ASN A 97 -9.23 4.40 3.50
CA ASN A 97 -9.03 5.49 4.44
C ASN A 97 -9.66 6.81 3.93
N ALA A 98 -9.47 7.15 2.65
CA ALA A 98 -10.07 8.34 2.05
C ALA A 98 -11.61 8.31 2.12
N GLN A 99 -12.23 7.15 1.87
CA GLN A 99 -13.69 6.99 2.00
C GLN A 99 -14.19 7.20 3.44
N LYS A 100 -13.40 6.80 4.44
CA LYS A 100 -13.74 7.03 5.85
C LYS A 100 -13.67 8.51 6.21
N GLU A 101 -12.65 9.23 5.74
CA GLU A 101 -12.50 10.66 5.99
C GLU A 101 -13.66 11.48 5.41
N GLU A 102 -14.14 11.11 4.21
CA GLU A 102 -15.32 11.72 3.60
C GLU A 102 -16.62 11.47 4.41
N GLN A 103 -16.76 10.27 4.99
CA GLN A 103 -17.92 9.88 5.79
C GLN A 103 -17.91 10.44 7.23
N VAL A 104 -16.75 10.88 7.74
CA VAL A 104 -16.58 11.38 9.13
C VAL A 104 -16.86 12.89 9.27
N SER A 105 -17.42 13.55 8.26
CA SER A 105 -17.98 14.91 8.39
C SER A 105 -19.28 14.94 9.22
N ILE A 106 -19.20 14.55 10.48
CA ILE A 106 -20.31 14.65 11.44
C ILE A 106 -20.31 16.06 12.03
N ALA A 107 -21.47 16.73 11.90
CA ALA A 107 -21.76 18.05 12.42
C ALA A 107 -21.53 18.14 13.94
N PHE A 108 -20.70 19.08 14.36
CA PHE A 108 -20.62 19.53 15.74
C PHE A 108 -21.69 20.60 15.95
N LEU A 109 -22.85 20.22 16.50
CA LEU A 109 -23.82 21.17 17.02
C LEU A 109 -23.54 21.34 18.51
N GLU A 110 -23.13 22.54 18.92
CA GLU A 110 -22.88 22.91 20.30
C GLU A 110 -24.12 22.62 21.17
N CYS A 111 -23.98 21.70 22.12
CA CYS A 111 -24.96 21.46 23.17
C CYS A 111 -24.34 21.77 24.54
N GLU A 112 -23.83 22.99 24.72
CA GLU A 112 -23.51 23.53 26.05
C GLU A 112 -24.69 24.36 26.57
N ALA A 113 -25.81 23.70 26.88
CA ALA A 113 -26.89 24.36 27.63
C ALA A 113 -27.80 23.39 28.40
N LEU A 114 -27.32 22.24 28.92
CA LEU A 114 -28.19 21.35 29.72
C LEU A 114 -27.55 20.72 30.97
N ILE A 115 -26.42 21.23 31.46
CA ILE A 115 -25.84 20.75 32.74
C ILE A 115 -26.43 21.47 33.98
N LEU A 116 -27.18 22.57 33.84
CA LEU A 116 -27.63 23.35 35.02
C LEU A 116 -29.06 23.08 35.55
N ILE A 117 -29.86 22.18 34.96
CA ILE A 117 -31.25 21.97 35.44
C ILE A 117 -31.38 20.84 36.49
N TRP A 118 -30.37 19.98 36.66
CA TRP A 118 -30.45 18.85 37.61
C TRP A 118 -30.00 19.16 39.04
N HIS A 119 -29.69 20.42 39.38
CA HIS A 119 -29.20 20.77 40.72
C HIS A 119 -29.89 21.98 41.36
N LEU A 120 -31.17 22.21 41.07
CA LEU A 120 -31.98 23.25 41.76
C LEU A 120 -33.09 22.70 42.67
N ASP A 121 -33.33 21.39 42.66
CA ASP A 121 -34.35 20.76 43.51
C ASP A 121 -33.83 20.20 44.84
N SER A 122 -32.51 20.21 45.06
CA SER A 122 -31.88 19.73 46.31
C SER A 122 -31.42 20.84 47.26
N LEU A 123 -31.74 22.11 46.98
CA LEU A 123 -31.35 23.23 47.85
C LEU A 123 -32.47 23.64 48.84
N PRO A 124 -32.13 23.94 50.11
CA PRO A 124 -33.09 24.35 51.13
C PRO A 124 -33.80 25.67 50.79
N LYS A 125 -35.06 25.80 51.22
CA LYS A 125 -36.00 26.88 50.82
C LYS A 125 -35.52 28.31 51.14
N ASN A 126 -34.53 28.51 52.01
CA ASN A 126 -34.03 29.82 52.41
C ASN A 126 -33.09 30.49 51.39
N ILE A 127 -32.61 29.77 50.36
CA ILE A 127 -31.77 30.33 49.28
C ILE A 127 -32.63 30.69 48.04
N LYS A 128 -33.88 30.21 47.96
CA LYS A 128 -34.78 30.44 46.81
C LYS A 128 -35.31 31.88 46.68
N ALA A 129 -35.05 32.75 47.66
CA ALA A 129 -35.58 34.12 47.68
C ALA A 129 -34.64 35.19 47.10
N HIS A 130 -33.43 34.84 46.63
CA HIS A 130 -32.48 35.83 46.11
C HIS A 130 -32.47 35.99 44.58
N TRP A 131 -33.25 35.19 43.83
CA TRP A 131 -33.29 35.22 42.35
C TRP A 131 -34.71 35.35 41.79
N ARG A 132 -35.55 36.14 42.47
CA ARG A 132 -36.77 36.72 41.89
C ARG A 132 -36.79 38.22 42.21
N ASN A 133 -35.92 38.94 41.51
CA ASN A 133 -36.13 40.30 40.98
C ASN A 133 -35.17 40.47 39.81
#